data_AF-A0A392NVJ5-F1
#
_entry.id   AF-A0A392NVJ5-F1
#
_cell.length_a   1.000
_cell.length_b   1.000
_cell.length_c   1.000
_cell.angle_alpha   90.00
_cell.angle_beta   90.00
_cell.angle_gamma   90.00
#
_symmetry.space_group_name_H-M   'P 1'
#
loop_
_entity.id
_entity.type
_entity.pdbx_description
1 polymer ?
#
loop_
_entity_poly.entity_id
_entity_poly.type
_entity_poly.pdbx_seq_one_letter_code
_entity_poly.pdbx_strand_id
1 'polypeptide(L)'
;SPESRYSSAQKATVLVFSRSVEAGIEKGINPGLNPGSSVTAQLVVSSNQVGCLLGKGGAIVSEMRKATGASIKIIGADQVSKCASNNDQVVQ
;
A
#
# COMPACT_ATOMS: atom_id res chain seq x y z
N SER A 1 3.27 -26.30 -4.20
CA SER A 1 3.66 -25.55 -5.41
C SER A 1 4.27 -24.22 -4.99
N PRO A 2 5.32 -23.69 -5.66
CA PRO A 2 5.86 -22.34 -5.40
C PRO A 2 4.80 -21.22 -5.44
N GLU A 3 3.62 -21.49 -6.01
CA GLU A 3 2.45 -20.63 -6.02
C GLU A 3 1.68 -20.52 -4.68
N SER A 4 2.04 -21.30 -3.65
CA SER A 4 1.35 -21.25 -2.34
C SER A 4 1.98 -20.28 -1.33
N ARG A 5 2.95 -19.44 -1.74
CA ARG A 5 3.67 -18.54 -0.83
C ARG A 5 2.89 -17.30 -0.39
N TYR A 6 1.78 -17.01 -1.05
CA TYR A 6 0.98 -15.82 -0.79
C TYR A 6 -0.49 -16.17 -0.58
N SER A 7 -1.11 -15.51 0.39
CA SER A 7 -2.54 -15.67 0.66
C SER A 7 -3.39 -15.13 -0.49
N SER A 8 -4.64 -15.56 -0.57
CA SER A 8 -5.58 -15.04 -1.58
C SER A 8 -5.72 -13.52 -1.51
N ALA A 9 -5.67 -12.95 -0.31
CA ALA A 9 -5.69 -11.49 -0.11
C ALA A 9 -4.46 -10.81 -0.70
N GLN A 10 -3.25 -11.33 -0.44
CA GLN A 10 -2.01 -10.77 -1.00
C GLN A 10 -2.02 -10.81 -2.53
N LYS A 11 -2.46 -11.93 -3.12
CA LYS A 11 -2.58 -12.05 -4.58
C LYS A 11 -3.59 -11.07 -5.15
N ALA A 12 -4.76 -10.93 -4.52
CA ALA A 12 -5.79 -9.99 -4.96
C ALA A 12 -5.30 -8.54 -4.91
N THR A 13 -4.59 -8.14 -3.85
CA THR A 13 -4.02 -6.78 -3.72
C THR A 13 -3.08 -6.46 -4.87
N VAL A 14 -2.17 -7.37 -5.21
CA VAL A 14 -1.23 -7.18 -6.33
C VAL A 14 -1.98 -7.04 -7.65
N LEU A 15 -2.96 -7.92 -7.93
CA LEU A 15 -3.72 -7.88 -9.18
C LEU A 15 -4.55 -6.59 -9.32
N VAL A 16 -5.19 -6.12 -8.25
CA VAL A 16 -5.95 -4.87 -8.24
C VAL A 16 -5.03 -3.68 -8.46
N PHE A 17 -3.85 -3.68 -7.84
CA PHE A 17 -2.86 -2.62 -8.01
C PHE A 17 -2.33 -2.58 -9.45
N SER A 18 -1.87 -3.72 -10.00
CA SER A 18 -1.42 -3.82 -11.40
C SER A 18 -2.48 -3.36 -12.38
N ARG A 19 -3.73 -3.84 -12.21
CA ARG A 19 -4.85 -3.39 -13.04
C ARG A 19 -5.12 -1.89 -12.91
N SER A 20 -4.97 -1.31 -11.72
CA SER A 20 -5.15 0.14 -11.52
C SER A 20 -4.06 0.96 -12.22
N VAL A 21 -2.82 0.47 -12.22
CA VAL A 21 -1.70 1.06 -12.97
C VAL A 21 -1.95 0.96 -14.47
N GLU A 22 -2.27 -0.23 -14.97
CA GLU A 22 -2.52 -0.50 -16.38
C GLU A 22 -3.74 0.26 -16.91
N ALA A 23 -4.85 0.28 -16.17
CA ALA A 23 -6.05 1.02 -16.54
C ALA A 23 -5.83 2.54 -16.55
N GLY A 24 -4.95 3.05 -15.67
CA GLY A 24 -4.52 4.45 -15.70
C GLY A 24 -3.65 4.79 -16.92
N ILE A 25 -3.01 3.79 -17.53
CA ILE A 25 -2.21 3.94 -18.76
C ILE A 25 -3.09 3.76 -20.02
N GLU A 26 -4.10 2.88 -19.99
CA GLU A 26 -4.91 2.51 -21.16
C GLU A 26 -6.14 3.41 -21.41
N LYS A 27 -6.78 3.92 -20.36
CA LYS A 27 -7.91 4.85 -20.51
C LYS A 27 -7.45 6.26 -20.18
N GLY A 28 -7.23 7.07 -21.22
CA GLY A 28 -6.92 8.51 -21.18
C GLY A 28 -8.00 9.38 -20.54
N ILE A 29 -8.41 9.06 -19.32
CA ILE A 29 -9.24 9.86 -18.43
C ILE A 29 -8.44 10.06 -17.14
N ASN A 30 -7.37 10.84 -17.27
CA ASN A 30 -7.17 12.12 -16.59
C ASN A 30 -5.93 12.78 -17.22
N PRO A 31 -5.98 14.03 -17.72
CA PRO A 31 -4.81 14.78 -18.20
C PRO A 31 -3.84 15.20 -17.07
N GLY A 32 -3.70 14.38 -16.02
CA GLY A 32 -2.94 14.71 -14.79
C GLY A 32 -1.95 13.64 -14.30
N LEU A 33 -1.87 12.47 -14.95
CA LEU A 33 -0.74 11.55 -14.73
C LEU A 33 0.42 12.00 -15.64
N ASN A 34 1.02 13.12 -15.26
CA ASN A 34 2.21 13.68 -15.89
C ASN A 34 3.33 12.61 -15.87
N PRO A 35 4.25 12.55 -16.85
CA PRO A 35 5.47 11.77 -16.68
C PRO A 35 6.15 12.17 -15.34
N GLY A 36 6.11 11.29 -14.33
CA GLY A 36 6.53 11.60 -12.95
C GLY A 36 5.44 11.56 -11.87
N SER A 37 4.21 11.22 -12.21
CA SER A 37 3.11 11.00 -11.26
C SER A 37 3.26 9.64 -10.54
N SER A 38 3.20 9.66 -9.20
CA SER A 38 3.39 8.47 -8.37
C SER A 38 2.07 7.73 -8.17
N VAL A 39 2.09 6.42 -8.40
CA VAL A 39 0.97 5.54 -8.03
C VAL A 39 1.04 5.29 -6.53
N THR A 40 -0.10 5.49 -5.87
CA THR A 40 -0.24 5.33 -4.42
C THR A 40 -1.19 4.18 -4.11
N ALA A 41 -0.76 3.24 -3.29
CA ALA A 41 -1.62 2.21 -2.72
C ALA A 41 -1.94 2.58 -1.27
N GLN A 42 -3.14 2.28 -0.78
CA GLN A 42 -3.51 2.45 0.63
C GLN A 42 -4.03 1.12 1.18
N LEU A 43 -3.41 0.65 2.26
CA LEU A 43 -3.80 -0.56 2.97
C LEU A 43 -4.29 -0.20 4.37
N VAL A 44 -5.51 -0.62 4.71
CA VAL A 44 -6.02 -0.52 6.09
C VAL A 44 -5.41 -1.65 6.91
N VAL A 45 -4.73 -1.28 7.99
CA VAL A 45 -4.03 -2.19 8.89
C VAL A 45 -4.49 -1.91 10.32
N SER A 46 -4.86 -2.95 11.05
CA SER A 46 -5.22 -2.77 12.47
C SER A 46 -4.04 -2.22 13.26
N SER A 47 -4.30 -1.33 14.20
CA SER A 47 -3.26 -0.64 14.97
C SER A 47 -2.32 -1.58 15.72
N ASN A 48 -2.82 -2.76 16.10
CA ASN A 48 -1.99 -3.79 16.75
C ASN A 48 -0.97 -4.45 15.80
N GLN A 49 -1.17 -4.40 14.48
CA GLN A 49 -0.27 -4.98 13.48
C GLN A 49 0.75 -3.97 12.92
N VAL A 50 0.51 -2.67 13.12
CA VAL A 50 1.44 -1.62 12.67
C VAL A 50 2.83 -1.77 13.28
N GLY A 51 2.92 -2.21 14.54
CA GLY A 51 4.21 -2.47 15.19
C GLY A 51 5.06 -3.52 14.46
N CYS A 52 4.44 -4.54 13.88
CA CYS A 52 5.13 -5.58 13.10
C CYS A 52 5.69 -5.02 11.78
N LEU A 53 4.97 -4.09 11.14
CA LEU A 53 5.43 -3.42 9.93
C LEU A 53 6.61 -2.48 10.22
N LEU A 54 6.55 -1.72 11.31
CA LEU A 54 7.64 -0.82 11.71
C LEU A 54 8.88 -1.62 12.10
N GLY A 55 8.71 -2.66 12.91
CA GLY A 55 9.80 -3.39 13.54
C GLY A 55 10.53 -2.57 14.61
N LYS A 56 11.48 -3.20 15.31
CA LYS A 56 12.26 -2.54 16.37
C LYS A 56 13.03 -1.34 15.80
N GLY A 57 12.74 -0.15 16.32
CA GLY A 57 13.36 1.10 15.84
C GLY A 57 13.05 1.44 14.38
N GLY A 58 12.01 0.88 13.78
CA GLY A 58 11.67 1.13 12.37
C GLY A 58 12.50 0.31 11.36
N ALA A 59 13.24 -0.70 11.81
CA ALA A 59 14.16 -1.46 10.95
C ALA A 59 13.48 -2.14 9.74
N ILE A 60 12.30 -2.74 9.96
CA ILE A 60 11.60 -3.49 8.90
C ILE A 60 11.10 -2.55 7.82
N VAL A 61 10.40 -1.47 8.20
CA VAL A 61 9.91 -0.49 7.22
C VAL A 61 11.07 0.22 6.50
N SER A 62 12.20 0.46 7.18
CA SER A 62 13.39 1.03 6.55
C SER A 62 13.96 0.10 5.47
N GLU A 63 14.06 -1.19 5.78
CA GLU A 63 14.52 -2.20 4.83
C GLU A 63 13.57 -2.36 3.64
N MET A 64 12.25 -2.37 3.89
CA MET A 64 11.25 -2.39 2.83
C MET A 64 11.37 -1.17 1.89
N ARG A 65 11.53 0.04 2.43
CA ARG A 65 11.76 1.25 1.61
C ARG A 65 13.02 1.12 0.77
N LYS A 66 14.12 0.62 1.35
CA LYS A 66 15.39 0.41 0.63
C LYS A 66 15.27 -0.65 -0.47
N ALA A 67 14.62 -1.78 -0.18
CA ALA A 67 14.50 -2.91 -1.11
C ALA A 67 13.55 -2.61 -2.27
N THR A 68 12.47 -1.84 -2.02
CA THR A 68 11.43 -1.56 -3.02
C THR A 68 11.57 -0.20 -3.70
N GLY A 69 12.30 0.74 -3.09
CA GLY A 69 12.34 2.15 -3.53
C GLY A 69 11.04 2.92 -3.27
N ALA A 70 10.03 2.31 -2.64
CA ALA A 70 8.76 2.94 -2.38
C ALA A 70 8.81 3.91 -1.18
N SER A 71 8.04 4.99 -1.24
CA SER A 71 7.76 5.84 -0.08
C SER A 71 6.66 5.19 0.75
N ILE A 72 7.02 4.58 1.89
CA ILE A 72 6.06 3.97 2.82
C ILE A 72 5.78 4.94 3.98
N LYS A 73 4.52 5.21 4.32
CA LYS A 73 4.04 6.10 5.38
C LYS A 73 2.90 5.44 6.15
N ILE A 74 2.79 5.77 7.44
CA ILE A 74 1.65 5.38 8.27
C ILE A 74 0.83 6.63 8.54
N ILE A 75 -0.45 6.57 8.21
CA ILE A 75 -1.41 7.65 8.29
C ILE A 75 -2.30 7.38 9.52
N GLY A 76 -2.36 8.38 10.40
CA GLY A 76 -3.17 8.34 11.62
C GLY A 76 -4.66 8.30 11.31
N ALA A 77 -5.43 7.75 12.27
CA ALA A 77 -6.87 7.49 12.13
C ALA A 77 -7.72 8.74 11.82
N ASP A 78 -7.21 9.94 12.07
CA ASP A 78 -7.87 11.22 11.78
C ASP A 78 -7.91 11.56 10.28
N GLN A 79 -7.06 10.93 9.47
CA GLN A 79 -6.96 11.16 8.03
C GLN A 79 -7.45 9.98 7.18
N VAL A 80 -8.11 8.99 7.80
CA VAL A 80 -8.48 7.76 7.11
C VAL A 80 -9.89 7.83 6.50
N SER A 81 -10.05 7.24 5.31
CA SER A 81 -11.31 7.14 4.58
C SER A 81 -12.43 6.51 5.43
N LYS A 82 -13.69 6.85 5.11
CA LYS A 82 -14.93 6.49 5.85
C LYS A 82 -15.15 4.98 6.13
N CYS A 83 -14.26 4.11 5.66
CA CYS A 83 -14.37 2.65 5.76
C CYS A 83 -13.47 2.04 6.85
N ALA A 84 -12.59 2.81 7.48
CA ALA A 84 -11.73 2.29 8.54
C ALA A 84 -12.33 2.54 9.92
N SER A 85 -12.11 1.58 10.83
CA SER A 85 -12.46 1.76 12.24
C SER A 85 -11.49 2.74 12.91
N ASN A 86 -11.87 3.30 14.05
CA ASN A 86 -10.98 4.14 14.88
C ASN A 86 -9.73 3.39 15.37
N ASN A 87 -9.76 2.06 15.35
CA ASN A 87 -8.63 1.20 15.71
C ASN A 87 -7.76 0.80 14.50
N ASP A 88 -8.05 1.33 13.31
CA ASP A 88 -7.29 1.06 12.10
C ASP A 88 -6.41 2.24 11.71
N GLN A 89 -5.30 1.93 11.05
CA GLN A 89 -4.38 2.90 10.46
C GLN A 89 -4.22 2.59 8.97
N VAL A 90 -3.90 3.60 8.17
CA VAL A 90 -3.60 3.38 6.75
C VAL A 90 -2.11 3.38 6.52
N VAL A 91 -1.63 2.38 5.81
CA VAL A 91 -0.27 2.31 5.28
C VAL A 91 -0.31 2.69 3.81
N GLN A 92 0.53 3.65 3.43
CA GLN A 92 0.60 4.22 2.10
C GLN A 92 2.01 4.15 1.53
#